data_AF-A8EWJ9-F1
#
_entry.id   AF-A8EWJ9-F1
#
_cell.length_a   1.000
_cell.length_b   1.000
_cell.length_c   1.000
_cell.angle_alpha   90.00
_cell.angle_beta   90.00
_cell.angle_gamma   90.00
#
_symmetry.space_group_name_H-M   'P 1'
#
loop_
_entity.id
_entity.type
_entity.pdbx_description
1 polymer ?
#
loop_
_entity_poly.entity_id
_entity_poly.type
_entity_poly.pdbx_seq_one_letter_code
_entity_poly.pdbx_strand_id
1 'polypeptide(L)'
;MNVLIELENFINEFNSNNNEDFSIDSLRIDFSKQHKKEQLEQLGSWKKLQKNSNILHKLKKRLIDEEITSVMRLEKYNIYYYNSNKDKPRYRIATMVIFGLFQYKTDMSKKTNIPQQLVTKILSILKDISNIDLCLDMKQKPNIELLKNHFNLKRFVTKDGVVTDTYYINNPSISMIDKICIYDKALKNKLTGILWRIEVTISIPNIKYLALPLHEFKQITDLAKGN
;
A
#
# COMPACT_ATOMS: atom_id res chain seq x y z
N MET A 1 -5.11 -15.85 16.51
CA MET A 1 -3.87 -15.38 15.86
C MET A 1 -4.24 -14.16 15.04
N ASN A 2 -3.70 -12.98 15.40
CA ASN A 2 -4.04 -11.72 14.72
C ASN A 2 -2.85 -11.34 13.85
N VAL A 3 -2.93 -11.71 12.57
CA VAL A 3 -1.87 -11.53 11.57
C VAL A 3 -1.38 -10.09 11.49
N LEU A 4 -2.26 -9.10 11.69
CA LEU A 4 -1.85 -7.69 11.69
C LEU A 4 -0.91 -7.37 12.85
N ILE A 5 -1.26 -7.82 14.06
CA ILE A 5 -0.46 -7.57 15.26
C ILE A 5 0.89 -8.28 15.15
N GLU A 6 0.91 -9.49 14.59
CA GLU A 6 2.16 -10.22 14.37
C GLU A 6 3.08 -9.51 13.36
N LEU A 7 2.53 -9.00 12.26
CA LEU A 7 3.27 -8.17 11.32
C LEU A 7 3.79 -6.88 11.96
N GLU A 8 2.93 -6.17 12.70
CA GLU A 8 3.30 -4.94 13.41
C GLU A 8 4.43 -5.22 14.41
N ASN A 9 4.35 -6.30 15.18
CA ASN A 9 5.39 -6.69 16.14
C ASN A 9 6.71 -7.04 15.43
N PHE A 10 6.66 -7.82 14.34
CA PHE A 10 7.84 -8.18 13.56
C PHE A 10 8.56 -6.95 12.99
N ILE A 11 7.78 -5.98 12.46
CA ILE A 11 8.33 -4.71 11.94
C ILE A 11 8.90 -3.86 13.08
N ASN A 12 8.20 -3.76 14.21
CA ASN A 12 8.63 -2.97 15.37
C ASN A 12 9.90 -3.51 16.03
N GLU A 13 10.05 -4.84 16.08
CA GLU A 13 11.28 -5.49 16.53
C GLU A 13 12.45 -5.12 15.61
N PHE A 14 12.27 -5.22 14.28
CA PHE A 14 13.28 -4.80 13.32
C PHE A 14 13.63 -3.30 13.47
N ASN A 15 12.62 -2.44 13.55
CA ASN A 15 12.78 -0.99 13.74
C ASN A 15 13.64 -0.67 14.97
N SER A 16 13.34 -1.31 16.11
CA SER A 16 14.06 -1.11 17.37
C SER A 16 15.52 -1.54 17.26
N ASN A 17 15.79 -2.66 16.58
CA ASN A 17 17.13 -3.21 16.42
C ASN A 17 17.99 -2.49 15.38
N ASN A 18 17.37 -1.73 14.47
CA ASN A 18 18.06 -1.11 13.32
C ASN A 18 17.94 0.43 13.28
N ASN A 19 17.34 1.06 14.30
CA ASN A 19 17.07 2.49 14.35
C ASN A 19 16.28 3.00 13.13
N GLU A 20 15.19 2.27 12.82
CA GLU A 20 14.26 2.60 11.75
C GLU A 20 12.85 2.88 12.30
N ASP A 21 11.97 3.42 11.45
CA ASP A 21 10.56 3.72 11.79
C ASP A 21 9.62 3.33 10.63
N PHE A 22 9.76 2.08 10.15
CA PHE A 22 8.89 1.56 9.11
C PHE A 22 7.48 1.33 9.63
N SER A 23 6.48 1.66 8.80
CA SER A 23 5.06 1.49 9.11
C SER A 23 4.30 0.87 7.94
N ILE A 24 3.21 0.15 8.22
CA ILE A 24 2.32 -0.39 7.19
C ILE A 24 1.42 0.73 6.66
N ASP A 25 1.56 1.08 5.38
CA ASP A 25 0.66 2.03 4.72
C ASP A 25 -0.59 1.35 4.19
N SER A 26 -0.44 0.19 3.54
CA SER A 26 -1.54 -0.47 2.84
C SER A 26 -1.41 -2.00 2.86
N LEU A 27 -2.55 -2.68 2.76
CA LEU A 27 -2.63 -4.14 2.65
C LEU A 27 -3.42 -4.53 1.39
N ARG A 28 -3.01 -5.61 0.73
CA ARG A 28 -3.75 -6.27 -0.36
C ARG A 28 -3.94 -7.75 -0.06
N ILE A 29 -5.13 -8.25 -0.37
CA ILE A 29 -5.53 -9.62 -0.06
C ILE A 29 -6.32 -10.19 -1.23
N ASP A 30 -5.81 -11.23 -1.85
CA ASP A 30 -6.58 -12.01 -2.81
C ASP A 30 -7.45 -13.05 -2.10
N PHE A 31 -8.69 -13.21 -2.55
CA PHE A 31 -9.62 -14.14 -1.92
C PHE A 31 -10.66 -14.70 -2.89
N SER A 32 -11.18 -15.89 -2.58
CA SER A 32 -12.35 -16.45 -3.27
C SER A 32 -13.61 -15.74 -2.82
N LYS A 33 -14.22 -14.97 -3.73
CA LYS A 33 -15.38 -14.13 -3.46
C LYS A 33 -16.58 -14.94 -3.00
N GLN A 34 -16.85 -16.08 -3.64
CA GLN A 34 -18.01 -16.92 -3.35
C GLN A 34 -18.02 -17.38 -1.88
N HIS A 35 -16.86 -17.70 -1.31
CA HIS A 35 -16.77 -18.22 0.05
C HIS A 35 -16.69 -17.15 1.14
N LYS A 36 -16.39 -15.90 0.78
CA LYS A 36 -16.14 -14.82 1.76
C LYS A 36 -17.19 -13.71 1.72
N LYS A 37 -17.95 -13.59 0.64
CA LYS A 37 -18.87 -12.47 0.40
C LYS A 37 -19.85 -12.24 1.54
N GLU A 38 -20.57 -13.27 2.00
CA GLU A 38 -21.57 -13.13 3.06
C GLU A 38 -20.95 -12.62 4.37
N GLN A 39 -19.80 -13.17 4.77
CA GLN A 39 -19.07 -12.74 5.96
C GLN A 39 -18.57 -11.28 5.82
N LEU A 40 -18.14 -10.87 4.63
CA LEU A 40 -17.74 -9.49 4.37
C LEU A 40 -18.94 -8.54 4.41
N GLU A 41 -20.10 -8.95 3.91
CA GLU A 41 -21.34 -8.14 3.94
C GLU A 41 -21.85 -7.89 5.37
N GLN A 42 -21.53 -8.79 6.32
CA GLN A 42 -21.81 -8.59 7.75
C GLN A 42 -20.95 -7.48 8.39
N LEU A 43 -19.85 -7.05 7.75
CA LEU A 43 -19.00 -5.99 8.29
C LEU A 43 -19.56 -4.58 8.07
N GLY A 44 -20.54 -4.42 7.19
CA GLY A 44 -21.18 -3.12 6.91
C GLY A 44 -21.64 -2.97 5.47
N SER A 45 -22.02 -1.74 5.11
CA SER A 45 -22.59 -1.46 3.78
C SER A 45 -21.52 -1.34 2.70
N TRP A 46 -21.52 -2.27 1.75
CA TRP A 46 -20.67 -2.22 0.57
C TRP A 46 -21.38 -1.53 -0.59
N LYS A 47 -20.80 -0.43 -1.08
CA LYS A 47 -21.35 0.35 -2.19
C LYS A 47 -20.44 0.30 -3.40
N LYS A 48 -21.03 0.01 -4.57
CA LYS A 48 -20.31 0.08 -5.85
C LYS A 48 -19.92 1.53 -6.14
N LEU A 49 -18.66 1.75 -6.50
CA LEU A 49 -18.20 3.06 -6.95
C LEU A 49 -18.78 3.38 -8.33
N GLN A 50 -19.17 4.65 -8.52
CA GLN A 50 -19.59 5.15 -9.83
C GLN A 50 -18.42 5.10 -10.82
N LYS A 51 -18.72 4.77 -12.09
CA LYS A 51 -17.74 4.57 -13.16
C LYS A 51 -16.83 5.78 -13.40
N ASN A 52 -17.31 6.99 -13.13
CA ASN A 52 -16.58 8.25 -13.35
C ASN A 52 -16.03 8.85 -12.06
N SER A 53 -16.03 8.10 -10.96
CA SER A 53 -15.52 8.61 -9.68
C SER A 53 -14.00 8.78 -9.72
N ASN A 54 -13.51 9.93 -9.22
CA ASN A 54 -12.07 10.20 -9.09
C ASN A 54 -11.33 9.10 -8.29
N ILE A 55 -12.02 8.46 -7.35
CA ILE A 55 -11.49 7.35 -6.56
C ILE A 55 -11.23 6.13 -7.45
N LEU A 56 -12.18 5.75 -8.30
CA LEU A 56 -12.00 4.64 -9.23
C LEU A 56 -10.84 4.89 -10.20
N HIS A 57 -10.69 6.12 -10.71
CA HIS A 57 -9.55 6.48 -11.55
C HIS A 57 -8.21 6.37 -10.81
N LYS A 58 -8.16 6.79 -9.53
CA LYS A 58 -6.96 6.63 -8.70
C LYS A 58 -6.63 5.16 -8.43
N LEU A 59 -7.63 4.32 -8.18
CA LEU A 59 -7.45 2.89 -7.98
C LEU A 59 -6.93 2.21 -9.26
N LYS A 60 -7.55 2.48 -10.42
CA LYS A 60 -7.10 1.96 -11.72
C LYS A 60 -5.65 2.32 -12.05
N LYS A 61 -5.15 3.48 -11.62
CA LYS A 61 -3.74 3.86 -11.80
C LYS A 61 -2.76 3.10 -10.90
N ARG A 62 -3.23 2.63 -9.73
CA ARG A 62 -2.40 1.93 -8.74
C ARG A 62 -2.35 0.43 -8.94
N LEU A 63 -3.31 -0.10 -9.69
CA LEU A 63 -3.54 -1.52 -9.89
C LEU A 63 -3.21 -1.80 -11.35
N ILE A 64 -2.03 -2.36 -11.57
CA ILE A 64 -1.52 -2.75 -12.88
C ILE A 64 -2.35 -3.96 -13.31
N ASP A 65 -3.45 -3.71 -14.01
CA ASP A 65 -4.03 -4.57 -15.05
C ASP A 65 -5.42 -4.07 -15.43
N GLU A 66 -5.68 -4.10 -16.72
CA GLU A 66 -6.86 -3.52 -17.35
C GLU A 66 -8.15 -4.22 -16.92
N GLU A 67 -9.18 -3.39 -16.71
CA GLU A 67 -10.57 -3.76 -16.38
C GLU A 67 -10.91 -4.11 -14.92
N ILE A 68 -10.59 -3.18 -14.01
CA ILE A 68 -11.44 -2.98 -12.84
C ILE A 68 -12.81 -2.45 -13.31
N THR A 69 -13.75 -3.37 -13.58
CA THR A 69 -15.12 -3.05 -14.04
C THR A 69 -16.06 -2.67 -12.90
N SER A 70 -15.83 -3.21 -11.71
CA SER A 70 -16.60 -2.91 -10.50
C SER A 70 -15.71 -2.90 -9.26
N VAL A 71 -15.65 -1.75 -8.59
CA VAL A 71 -15.07 -1.62 -7.24
C VAL A 71 -16.20 -1.46 -6.24
N MET A 72 -16.16 -2.23 -5.17
CA MET A 72 -17.00 -2.08 -4.00
C MET A 72 -16.19 -1.37 -2.91
N ARG A 73 -16.79 -0.38 -2.25
CA ARG A 73 -16.21 0.32 -1.09
C ARG A 73 -17.01 -0.01 0.15
N LEU A 74 -16.34 -0.28 1.25
CA LEU A 74 -17.00 -0.40 2.55
C LEU A 74 -17.25 0.99 3.15
N GLU A 75 -18.53 1.36 3.19
CA GLU A 75 -19.00 2.62 3.77
C GLU A 75 -18.19 3.85 3.29
N LYS A 76 -17.60 4.59 4.25
CA LYS A 76 -16.72 5.73 4.01
C LYS A 76 -15.24 5.39 4.19
N TYR A 77 -14.89 4.14 4.47
CA TYR A 77 -13.49 3.76 4.69
C TYR A 77 -12.73 3.68 3.36
N ASN A 78 -11.40 3.77 3.43
CA ASN A 78 -10.51 3.51 2.29
C ASN A 78 -10.28 2.00 2.13
N ILE A 79 -11.36 1.22 2.22
CA ILE A 79 -11.39 -0.23 2.08
C ILE A 79 -12.21 -0.54 0.84
N TYR A 80 -11.57 -1.25 -0.08
CA TYR A 80 -12.13 -1.55 -1.39
C TYR A 80 -11.93 -3.02 -1.72
N TYR A 81 -12.82 -3.60 -2.52
CA TYR A 81 -12.48 -4.81 -3.26
C TYR A 81 -12.97 -4.70 -4.71
N TYR A 82 -12.31 -5.44 -5.59
CA TYR A 82 -12.70 -5.57 -7.00
C TYR A 82 -12.42 -6.99 -7.48
N ASN A 83 -13.10 -7.39 -8.55
CA ASN A 83 -12.85 -8.70 -9.15
C ASN A 83 -11.45 -8.69 -9.78
N SER A 84 -10.69 -9.76 -9.54
CA SER A 84 -9.38 -9.95 -10.12
C SER A 84 -9.49 -10.59 -11.49
N ASN A 85 -8.55 -10.28 -12.38
CA ASN A 85 -8.43 -10.92 -13.68
C ASN A 85 -7.69 -12.27 -13.62
N LYS A 86 -7.11 -12.61 -12.46
CA LYS A 86 -6.31 -13.83 -12.27
C LYS A 86 -7.05 -15.12 -12.64
N ASP A 87 -8.38 -15.14 -12.56
CA ASP A 87 -9.20 -16.30 -12.96
C ASP A 87 -10.26 -15.97 -14.02
N LYS A 88 -9.94 -15.04 -14.94
CA LYS A 88 -10.76 -14.78 -16.13
C LYS A 88 -11.03 -16.08 -16.92
N PRO A 89 -12.27 -16.30 -17.42
CA PRO A 89 -13.44 -15.44 -17.36
C PRO A 89 -14.37 -15.72 -16.15
N ARG A 90 -13.96 -16.56 -15.19
CA ARG A 90 -14.83 -17.00 -14.09
C ARG A 90 -14.99 -15.92 -13.00
N TYR A 91 -13.98 -15.06 -12.82
CA TYR A 91 -13.99 -13.93 -11.87
C TYR A 91 -14.41 -14.32 -10.43
N ARG A 92 -13.99 -15.51 -9.98
CA ARG A 92 -14.24 -15.99 -8.61
C ARG A 92 -13.23 -15.40 -7.64
N ILE A 93 -12.09 -14.92 -8.12
CA ILE A 93 -11.08 -14.25 -7.31
C ILE A 93 -11.37 -12.75 -7.26
N ALA A 94 -11.30 -12.18 -6.07
CA ALA A 94 -11.33 -10.75 -5.85
C ALA A 94 -10.08 -10.34 -5.07
N THR A 95 -9.68 -9.08 -5.24
CA THR A 95 -8.61 -8.45 -4.47
C THR A 95 -9.22 -7.40 -3.57
N MET A 96 -8.94 -7.49 -2.28
CA MET A 96 -9.22 -6.45 -1.29
C MET A 96 -8.00 -5.54 -1.16
N VAL A 97 -8.25 -4.25 -0.98
CA VAL A 97 -7.21 -3.26 -0.71
C VAL A 97 -7.65 -2.34 0.42
N ILE A 98 -6.79 -2.20 1.42
CA ILE A 98 -6.96 -1.34 2.59
C ILE A 98 -5.87 -0.28 2.51
N PHE A 99 -6.23 0.98 2.25
CA PHE A 99 -5.26 2.06 2.11
C PHE A 99 -5.19 2.94 3.35
N GLY A 100 -3.99 3.48 3.60
CA GLY A 100 -3.78 4.54 4.56
C GLY A 100 -3.96 4.09 6.00
N LEU A 101 -3.42 2.92 6.32
CA LEU A 101 -3.29 2.43 7.70
C LEU A 101 -2.35 3.32 8.52
N PHE A 102 -1.34 3.93 7.88
CA PHE A 102 -0.47 4.92 8.51
C PHE A 102 -0.72 6.35 7.97
N GLN A 103 -1.33 7.20 8.80
CA GLN A 103 -1.62 8.62 8.49
C GLN A 103 -1.40 9.54 9.70
N TYR A 104 -1.07 10.81 9.43
CA TYR A 104 -0.90 11.83 10.46
C TYR A 104 -2.25 12.41 10.92
N LYS A 105 -2.33 12.79 12.21
CA LYS A 105 -3.54 13.35 12.85
C LYS A 105 -4.17 14.54 12.10
N THR A 106 -3.37 15.39 11.45
CA THR A 106 -3.87 16.51 10.64
C THR A 106 -4.61 16.04 9.38
N ASP A 107 -4.22 14.91 8.81
CA ASP A 107 -4.90 14.26 7.69
C ASP A 107 -6.19 13.53 8.14
N MET A 108 -6.25 13.13 9.42
CA MET A 108 -7.40 12.44 10.02
C MET A 108 -8.67 13.30 10.12
N SER A 109 -8.53 14.62 10.03
CA SER A 109 -9.66 15.56 9.87
C SER A 109 -10.51 15.22 8.63
N LYS A 110 -9.96 14.49 7.65
CA LYS A 110 -10.66 13.94 6.48
C LYS A 110 -11.16 12.51 6.74
N LYS A 111 -12.08 12.33 7.68
CA LYS A 111 -13.10 11.23 7.80
C LYS A 111 -12.74 9.82 7.29
N THR A 112 -11.49 9.34 7.45
CA THR A 112 -11.09 8.01 6.93
C THR A 112 -10.17 7.24 7.88
N ASN A 113 -10.25 7.50 9.19
CA ASN A 113 -9.61 6.61 10.16
C ASN A 113 -10.27 5.23 10.06
N ILE A 114 -9.50 4.21 9.69
CA ILE A 114 -9.98 2.83 9.61
C ILE A 114 -9.81 2.22 11.01
N PRO A 115 -10.90 1.83 11.69
CA PRO A 115 -10.76 1.19 13.00
C PRO A 115 -9.92 -0.08 12.88
N GLN A 116 -8.89 -0.23 13.72
CA GLN A 116 -8.03 -1.41 13.71
C GLN A 116 -8.83 -2.72 13.91
N GLN A 117 -9.91 -2.65 14.69
CA GLN A 117 -10.86 -3.76 14.86
C GLN A 117 -11.51 -4.18 13.53
N LEU A 118 -11.80 -3.25 12.63
CA LEU A 118 -12.37 -3.55 11.32
C LEU A 118 -11.34 -4.26 10.44
N VAL A 119 -10.08 -3.80 10.44
CA VAL A 119 -8.98 -4.47 9.71
C VAL A 119 -8.77 -5.89 10.24
N THR A 120 -8.77 -6.06 11.57
CA THR A 120 -8.63 -7.37 12.22
C THR A 120 -9.77 -8.32 11.83
N LYS A 121 -11.02 -7.84 11.78
CA LYS A 121 -12.17 -8.64 11.32
C LYS A 121 -12.06 -9.04 9.84
N ILE A 122 -11.58 -8.14 8.99
CA ILE A 122 -11.32 -8.46 7.58
C ILE A 122 -10.27 -9.57 7.48
N LEU A 123 -9.16 -9.42 8.19
CA LEU A 123 -8.08 -10.41 8.18
C LEU A 123 -8.49 -11.76 8.78
N SER A 124 -9.39 -11.78 9.77
CA SER A 124 -9.90 -13.05 10.31
C SER A 124 -10.84 -13.78 9.34
N ILE A 125 -11.56 -13.03 8.51
CA ILE A 125 -12.42 -13.58 7.44
C ILE A 125 -11.55 -14.11 6.30
N LEU A 126 -10.60 -13.31 5.80
CA LEU A 126 -9.84 -13.63 4.60
C LEU A 126 -8.66 -14.57 4.88
N LYS A 127 -8.05 -14.46 6.06
CA LYS A 127 -6.93 -15.28 6.57
C LYS A 127 -5.70 -15.28 5.66
N ASP A 128 -5.49 -14.20 4.93
CA ASP A 128 -4.38 -14.07 4.00
C ASP A 128 -3.98 -12.60 3.81
N ILE A 129 -2.75 -12.37 3.34
CA ILE A 129 -2.21 -11.08 2.90
C ILE A 129 -1.27 -11.38 1.73
N SER A 130 -1.62 -10.91 0.54
CA SER A 130 -0.85 -11.13 -0.68
C SER A 130 0.21 -10.05 -0.91
N ASN A 131 -0.06 -8.82 -0.47
CA ASN A 131 0.92 -7.73 -0.53
C ASN A 131 0.77 -6.78 0.64
N ILE A 132 1.88 -6.15 1.02
CA ILE A 132 1.89 -5.02 1.93
C ILE A 132 2.64 -3.85 1.29
N ASP A 133 2.19 -2.62 1.56
CA ASP A 133 3.00 -1.44 1.32
C ASP A 133 3.59 -1.01 2.67
N LEU A 134 4.91 -1.10 2.83
CA LEU A 134 5.61 -0.47 3.94
C LEU A 134 6.06 0.92 3.56
N CYS A 135 6.14 1.83 4.52
CA CYS A 135 6.64 3.17 4.28
C CYS A 135 7.56 3.68 5.38
N LEU A 136 8.45 4.58 4.98
CA LEU A 136 9.25 5.45 5.84
C LEU A 136 8.95 6.91 5.48
N ASP A 137 8.70 7.74 6.48
CA ASP A 137 8.60 9.18 6.31
C ASP A 137 9.89 9.89 6.76
N MET A 138 10.39 10.80 5.93
CA MET A 138 11.64 11.53 6.11
C MET A 138 11.37 13.03 6.22
N LYS A 139 12.00 13.70 7.19
CA LYS A 139 11.96 15.16 7.35
C LYS A 139 12.98 15.90 6.48
N GLN A 140 13.58 15.20 5.52
CA GLN A 140 14.54 15.73 4.55
C GLN A 140 14.22 15.19 3.16
N LYS A 141 14.70 15.88 2.12
CA LYS A 141 14.59 15.39 0.75
C LYS A 141 15.51 14.17 0.55
N PRO A 142 15.04 13.07 -0.05
CA PRO A 142 15.87 11.91 -0.37
C PRO A 142 17.03 12.25 -1.31
N ASN A 143 18.18 11.58 -1.14
CA ASN A 143 19.31 11.65 -2.05
C ASN A 143 19.02 10.89 -3.35
N ILE A 144 18.33 11.55 -4.27
CA ILE A 144 17.92 10.99 -5.55
C ILE A 144 19.12 10.63 -6.45
N GLU A 145 20.22 11.38 -6.36
CA GLU A 145 21.43 11.10 -7.15
C GLU A 145 22.08 9.79 -6.72
N LEU A 146 22.23 9.58 -5.41
CA LEU A 146 22.77 8.32 -4.89
C LEU A 146 21.87 7.13 -5.25
N LEU A 147 20.55 7.29 -5.18
CA LEU A 147 19.60 6.26 -5.61
C LEU A 147 19.71 5.96 -7.11
N LYS A 148 19.93 6.96 -7.97
CA LYS A 148 20.11 6.76 -9.43
C LYS A 148 21.37 5.96 -9.76
N ASN A 149 22.40 6.01 -8.93
CA ASN A 149 23.62 5.23 -9.12
C ASN A 149 23.39 3.73 -8.89
N HIS A 150 22.34 3.36 -8.15
CA HIS A 150 22.04 1.97 -7.78
C HIS A 150 20.81 1.42 -8.50
N PHE A 151 19.86 2.28 -8.88
CA PHE A 151 18.57 1.89 -9.42
C PHE A 151 18.15 2.72 -10.62
N ASN A 152 17.37 2.11 -11.51
CA ASN A 152 16.71 2.82 -12.60
C ASN A 152 15.47 3.59 -12.08
N LEU A 153 15.63 4.89 -11.83
CA LEU A 153 14.55 5.76 -11.35
C LEU A 153 13.74 6.34 -12.51
N LYS A 154 12.45 6.03 -12.55
CA LYS A 154 11.48 6.65 -13.46
C LYS A 154 10.73 7.78 -12.76
N ARG A 155 10.78 8.99 -13.31
CA ARG A 155 9.95 10.11 -12.81
C ARG A 155 8.51 9.99 -13.25
N PHE A 156 7.59 10.41 -12.40
CA PHE A 156 6.19 10.60 -12.78
C PHE A 156 6.05 11.84 -13.65
N VAL A 157 5.31 11.68 -14.75
CA VAL A 157 4.93 12.77 -15.66
C VAL A 157 3.41 12.83 -15.68
N THR A 158 2.85 14.01 -15.46
CA THR A 158 1.39 14.20 -15.54
C THR A 158 0.88 14.00 -16.96
N LYS A 159 -0.44 13.93 -17.14
CA LYS A 159 -1.04 13.84 -18.48
C LYS A 159 -0.67 15.04 -19.36
N ASP A 160 -0.42 16.19 -18.75
CA ASP A 160 -0.10 17.45 -19.41
C ASP A 160 1.42 17.61 -19.63
N GLY A 161 2.21 16.54 -19.44
CA GLY A 161 3.65 16.55 -19.67
C GLY A 161 4.49 17.13 -18.52
N VAL A 162 3.88 17.50 -17.39
CA VAL A 162 4.60 18.09 -16.26
C VAL A 162 5.37 17.02 -15.51
N VAL A 163 6.69 17.16 -15.46
CA VAL A 163 7.57 16.28 -14.69
C VAL A 163 7.45 16.61 -13.20
N THR A 164 7.15 15.62 -12.37
CA THR A 164 7.01 15.82 -10.93
C THR A 164 8.21 15.32 -10.13
N ASP A 165 8.21 15.66 -8.85
CA ASP A 165 9.15 15.17 -7.84
C ASP A 165 8.72 13.82 -7.22
N THR A 166 8.04 12.99 -8.02
CA THR A 166 7.70 11.61 -7.69
C THR A 166 8.54 10.66 -8.53
N TYR A 167 9.19 9.71 -7.87
CA TYR A 167 10.10 8.74 -8.47
C TYR A 167 9.61 7.32 -8.21
N TYR A 168 9.81 6.46 -9.19
CA TYR A 168 9.50 5.04 -9.10
C TYR A 168 10.74 4.22 -9.43
N ILE A 169 10.99 3.20 -8.61
CA ILE A 169 11.88 2.09 -8.96
C ILE A 169 10.94 0.90 -9.18
N ASN A 170 10.71 0.56 -10.45
CA ASN A 170 9.90 -0.60 -10.80
C ASN A 170 10.84 -1.79 -11.01
N ASN A 171 10.53 -2.95 -10.42
CA ASN A 171 11.35 -4.14 -10.50
C ASN A 171 12.80 -3.91 -10.03
N PRO A 172 13.02 -3.59 -8.75
CA PRO A 172 14.37 -3.37 -8.20
C PRO A 172 15.27 -4.62 -8.25
N SER A 173 14.79 -5.75 -8.77
CA SER A 173 15.49 -7.04 -8.78
C SER A 173 15.85 -7.56 -7.39
N ILE A 174 15.04 -7.17 -6.39
CA ILE A 174 15.12 -7.65 -5.02
C ILE A 174 13.94 -8.59 -4.79
N SER A 175 14.21 -9.77 -4.23
CA SER A 175 13.17 -10.76 -3.94
C SER A 175 12.04 -10.13 -3.12
N MET A 176 10.79 -10.42 -3.49
CA MET A 176 9.57 -9.91 -2.86
C MET A 176 9.30 -8.40 -3.01
N ILE A 177 10.27 -7.57 -3.40
CA ILE A 177 10.03 -6.14 -3.63
C ILE A 177 9.63 -5.90 -5.09
N ASP A 178 8.36 -5.57 -5.31
CA ASP A 178 7.83 -5.32 -6.65
C ASP A 178 8.16 -3.90 -7.12
N LYS A 179 8.04 -2.93 -6.21
CA LYS A 179 8.08 -1.51 -6.55
C LYS A 179 8.43 -0.65 -5.35
N ILE A 180 9.15 0.43 -5.61
CA ILE A 180 9.36 1.53 -4.65
C ILE A 180 8.82 2.83 -5.25
N CYS A 181 8.16 3.63 -4.43
CA CYS A 181 7.60 4.93 -4.76
C CYS A 181 8.14 5.97 -3.79
N ILE A 182 8.78 7.01 -4.31
CA ILE A 182 9.38 8.09 -3.53
C ILE A 182 8.70 9.40 -3.91
N TYR A 183 8.16 10.14 -2.95
CA TYR A 183 7.41 11.37 -3.24
C TYR A 183 7.36 12.34 -2.06
N ASP A 184 7.14 13.60 -2.37
CA ASP A 184 6.80 14.62 -1.39
C ASP A 184 5.37 14.41 -0.87
N LYS A 185 5.26 13.87 0.34
CA LYS A 185 3.98 13.59 1.01
C LYS A 185 3.35 14.87 1.54
N ALA A 186 4.15 15.84 1.99
CA ALA A 186 3.64 17.14 2.40
C ALA A 186 2.90 17.84 1.25
N LEU A 187 3.52 17.90 0.07
CA LEU A 187 2.91 18.45 -1.13
C LEU A 187 1.64 17.68 -1.52
N LYS A 188 1.71 16.35 -1.56
CA LYS A 188 0.57 15.48 -1.94
C LYS A 188 -0.64 15.67 -1.03
N ASN A 189 -0.42 15.80 0.28
CA ASN A 189 -1.49 15.84 1.28
C ASN A 189 -1.81 17.25 1.78
N LYS A 190 -1.12 18.28 1.27
CA LYS A 190 -1.20 19.69 1.70
C LYS A 190 -0.86 19.84 3.19
N LEU A 191 0.20 19.20 3.64
CA LEU A 191 0.74 19.32 4.99
C LEU A 191 1.78 20.45 5.03
N THR A 192 2.01 21.00 6.21
CA THR A 192 3.07 22.00 6.44
C THR A 192 4.41 21.31 6.72
N GLY A 193 5.51 21.94 6.30
CA GLY A 193 6.87 21.44 6.51
C GLY A 193 7.36 20.46 5.44
N ILE A 194 8.55 19.90 5.66
CA ILE A 194 9.18 18.92 4.76
C ILE A 194 8.78 17.52 5.21
N LEU A 195 8.17 16.76 4.30
CA LEU A 195 7.83 15.37 4.55
C LEU A 195 7.87 14.56 3.25
N TRP A 196 8.91 13.75 3.10
CA TRP A 196 9.07 12.83 1.98
C TRP A 196 8.74 11.42 2.42
N ARG A 197 8.00 10.68 1.59
CA ARG A 197 7.70 9.27 1.83
C ARG A 197 8.44 8.39 0.85
N ILE A 198 9.04 7.33 1.36
CA ILE A 198 9.46 6.17 0.59
C ILE A 198 8.48 5.04 0.92
N GLU A 199 7.83 4.50 -0.09
CA GLU A 199 6.80 3.46 0.02
C GLU A 199 7.23 2.27 -0.83
N VAL A 200 7.35 1.09 -0.22
CA VAL A 200 7.77 -0.15 -0.87
C VAL A 200 6.60 -1.13 -0.91
N THR A 201 6.29 -1.66 -2.09
CA THR A 201 5.30 -2.72 -2.26
C THR A 201 6.02 -4.07 -2.20
N ILE A 202 5.65 -4.88 -1.21
CA ILE A 202 6.20 -6.20 -0.94
C ILE A 202 5.13 -7.25 -1.26
N SER A 203 5.44 -8.17 -2.16
CA SER A 203 4.67 -9.41 -2.39
C SER A 203 4.96 -10.42 -1.28
N ILE A 204 3.92 -10.99 -0.69
CA ILE A 204 4.02 -12.01 0.34
C ILE A 204 3.47 -13.32 -0.23
N PRO A 205 4.34 -14.27 -0.63
CA PRO A 205 3.91 -15.55 -1.19
C PRO A 205 3.12 -16.39 -0.18
N ASN A 206 3.46 -16.28 1.10
CA ASN A 206 2.77 -16.99 2.17
C ASN A 206 2.95 -16.23 3.49
N ILE A 207 1.85 -15.65 3.97
CA ILE A 207 1.84 -14.83 5.18
C ILE A 207 2.22 -15.60 6.45
N LYS A 208 2.10 -16.94 6.44
CA LYS A 208 2.48 -17.78 7.60
C LYS A 208 3.98 -17.76 7.88
N TYR A 209 4.81 -17.43 6.90
CA TYR A 209 6.26 -17.39 7.07
C TYR A 209 6.79 -16.01 7.50
N LEU A 210 5.92 -15.00 7.68
CA LEU A 210 6.22 -13.63 8.16
C LEU A 210 7.61 -13.10 7.71
N ALA A 211 7.98 -13.36 6.46
CA ALA A 211 9.24 -12.92 5.90
C ALA A 211 9.00 -11.63 5.14
N LEU A 212 9.71 -10.56 5.50
CA LEU A 212 9.71 -9.31 4.77
C LEU A 212 11.17 -8.92 4.48
N PRO A 213 11.49 -8.38 3.29
CA PRO A 213 12.83 -7.93 2.93
C PRO A 213 13.18 -6.59 3.61
N LEU A 214 13.16 -6.57 4.95
CA LEU A 214 13.34 -5.35 5.75
C LEU A 214 14.79 -4.83 5.70
N HIS A 215 15.77 -5.72 5.62
CA HIS A 215 17.18 -5.32 5.47
C HIS A 215 17.43 -4.69 4.10
N GLU A 216 16.88 -5.25 3.03
CA GLU A 216 16.99 -4.69 1.69
C GLU A 216 16.24 -3.35 1.60
N PHE A 217 15.06 -3.26 2.21
CA PHE A 217 14.36 -1.98 2.29
C PHE A 217 15.17 -0.95 3.07
N LYS A 218 15.80 -1.35 4.19
CA LYS A 218 16.70 -0.49 4.95
C LYS A 218 17.85 0.04 4.09
N GLN A 219 18.54 -0.81 3.33
CA GLN A 219 19.61 -0.39 2.42
C GLN A 219 19.15 0.70 1.45
N ILE A 220 17.95 0.56 0.88
CA ILE A 220 17.36 1.58 0.00
C ILE A 220 17.11 2.88 0.77
N THR A 221 16.57 2.81 1.97
CA THR A 221 16.31 4.00 2.79
C THR A 221 17.59 4.66 3.30
N ASP A 222 18.67 3.90 3.53
CA ASP A 222 19.99 4.43 3.89
C ASP A 222 20.59 5.23 2.73
N LEU A 223 20.56 4.68 1.51
CA LEU A 223 20.94 5.40 0.30
C LEU A 223 20.11 6.67 0.13
N ALA A 224 18.80 6.60 0.42
CA ALA A 224 17.93 7.77 0.36
C ALA A 224 18.25 8.81 1.45
N LYS A 225 18.73 8.40 2.62
CA LYS A 225 19.23 9.28 3.69
C LYS A 225 20.59 9.90 3.34
N GLY A 226 21.32 9.30 2.40
CA GLY A 226 22.65 9.72 1.97
C GLY A 226 23.80 8.97 2.65
N ASN A 227 23.51 7.81 3.23
CA ASN A 227 24.46 6.92 3.89
C ASN A 227 24.97 5.83 2.93
#